data_AF-A0A8D1GTJ8-F1
#
_entry.id   AF-A0A8D1GTJ8-F1
#
_cell.length_a   1.000
_cell.length_b   1.000
_cell.length_c   1.000
_cell.angle_alpha   90.00
_cell.angle_beta   90.00
_cell.angle_gamma   90.00
#
_symmetry.space_group_name_H-M   'P 1'
#
loop_
_entity.id
_entity.type
_entity.pdbx_description
1 polymer ?
#
loop_
_entity_poly.entity_id
_entity_poly.type
_entity_poly.pdbx_seq_one_letter_code
_entity_poly.pdbx_strand_id
1 'polypeptide(L)'
;LAVGGFDTGVRSHLAKLVEKLTDQVMQNPQVLAALQERLDSVSHTPSSYIETLPKAVKRRINALKQLQVKCAHIEAKFYEEVHDLERKYAALYQPLFDKRREFITGDVEPTDAESEWHSENEEEDKLAGDVKDKVVIAEKEAAAAEEPNPKGIPEFWFTIFRNVDMLSELVQEYDEPILKHLQDIKVKFSEPGQPMSFVLEFHFEPNDYFSNSVLTKTYKMKSEPDKADPFSFEGPEIVDCDGCAIDWKKGKNVTVKTIKKKQKHKGRGTVRTITKQVPSDSFFNFFSPLKASGDGESLDEDSEFTLASDFEIGHFFRERIVPRAVLYFTGEAIEDDDNVGGLGTPARNLGPAPGHGWQKQVWEAASGQRTRGPVP
;
A
#
# COMPACT_ATOMS: atom_id res chain seq x y z
N LEU A 1 6.14 -11.92 -66.22
CA LEU A 1 4.75 -11.63 -66.66
C LEU A 1 4.17 -10.61 -65.70
N ALA A 2 4.04 -9.38 -66.17
CA ALA A 2 3.41 -8.28 -65.45
C ALA A 2 1.89 -8.35 -65.62
N VAL A 3 1.13 -8.17 -64.54
CA VAL A 3 -0.21 -7.55 -64.45
C VAL A 3 -0.28 -7.02 -63.00
N GLY A 4 -0.18 -5.73 -62.71
CA GLY A 4 -1.19 -4.69 -62.93
C GLY A 4 -1.91 -4.47 -61.59
N GLY A 5 -1.77 -3.36 -60.84
CA GLY A 5 -1.58 -1.99 -61.27
C GLY A 5 -2.93 -1.24 -61.39
N PHE A 6 -3.93 -1.53 -60.54
CA PHE A 6 -5.21 -0.81 -60.49
C PHE A 6 -5.80 -0.88 -59.07
N ASP A 7 -5.46 0.05 -58.16
CA ASP A 7 -6.35 0.38 -57.01
C ASP A 7 -5.99 1.67 -56.25
N THR A 8 -4.80 2.25 -56.46
CA THR A 8 -4.35 3.42 -55.70
C THR A 8 -5.08 4.72 -56.08
N GLY A 9 -5.52 4.84 -57.34
CA GLY A 9 -6.23 6.03 -57.83
C GLY A 9 -7.67 6.17 -57.31
N VAL A 10 -8.41 5.05 -57.18
CA VAL A 10 -9.81 5.05 -56.74
C VAL A 10 -9.91 5.38 -55.24
N ARG A 11 -9.01 4.83 -54.43
CA ARG A 11 -8.93 5.12 -52.99
C ARG A 11 -8.57 6.58 -52.70
N SER A 12 -7.66 7.17 -53.48
CA SER A 12 -7.31 8.59 -53.35
C SER A 12 -8.46 9.52 -53.72
N HIS A 13 -9.27 9.15 -54.73
CA HIS A 13 -10.42 9.95 -55.15
C HIS A 13 -11.57 9.88 -54.13
N LEU A 14 -11.83 8.70 -53.56
CA LEU A 14 -12.81 8.50 -52.48
C LEU A 14 -12.44 9.26 -51.21
N ALA A 15 -11.17 9.25 -50.80
CA ALA A 15 -10.70 10.00 -49.65
C ALA A 15 -10.94 11.52 -49.80
N LYS A 16 -10.60 12.06 -50.97
CA LYS A 16 -10.87 13.48 -51.29
C LYS A 16 -12.35 13.80 -51.36
N LEU A 17 -13.20 12.86 -51.80
CA LEU A 17 -14.65 13.05 -51.85
C LEU A 17 -15.27 13.08 -50.45
N VAL A 18 -14.79 12.21 -49.55
CA VAL A 18 -15.19 12.17 -48.14
C VAL A 18 -14.78 13.45 -47.45
N GLU A 19 -13.52 13.89 -47.63
CA GLU A 19 -12.99 15.13 -47.05
C GLU A 19 -13.81 16.36 -47.47
N LYS A 20 -14.12 16.46 -48.77
CA LYS A 20 -14.96 17.54 -49.33
C LYS A 20 -16.41 17.50 -48.83
N LEU A 21 -16.94 16.31 -48.55
CA LEU A 21 -18.27 16.13 -48.00
C LEU A 21 -18.30 16.51 -46.51
N THR A 22 -17.27 16.14 -45.74
CA THR A 22 -17.11 16.60 -44.35
C THR A 22 -16.93 18.11 -44.25
N ASP A 23 -16.18 18.73 -45.17
CA ASP A 23 -16.03 20.19 -45.22
C ASP A 23 -17.34 20.89 -45.57
N GLN A 24 -18.14 20.34 -46.50
CA GLN A 24 -19.47 20.88 -46.83
C GLN A 24 -20.46 20.74 -45.67
N VAL A 25 -20.37 19.67 -44.88
CA VAL A 25 -21.23 19.46 -43.70
C VAL A 25 -20.83 20.40 -42.56
N MET A 26 -19.54 20.67 -42.38
CA MET A 26 -19.04 21.62 -41.37
C MET A 26 -19.21 23.09 -41.76
N GLN A 27 -19.50 23.41 -43.03
CA GLN A 27 -19.78 24.78 -43.47
C GLN A 27 -21.28 25.14 -43.43
N ASN A 28 -22.17 24.21 -43.11
CA ASN A 28 -23.60 24.48 -43.05
C ASN A 28 -24.01 24.95 -41.64
N PRO A 29 -24.35 26.24 -41.45
CA PRO A 29 -24.64 26.80 -40.13
C PRO A 29 -25.87 26.17 -39.47
N GLN A 30 -26.82 25.66 -40.28
CA GLN A 30 -28.01 24.98 -39.77
C GLN A 30 -27.70 23.57 -39.26
N VAL A 31 -26.72 22.89 -39.85
CA VAL A 31 -26.29 21.55 -39.41
C VAL A 31 -25.42 21.66 -38.15
N LEU A 32 -24.54 22.66 -38.09
CA LEU A 32 -23.81 22.98 -36.87
C LEU A 32 -24.74 23.43 -35.74
N ALA A 33 -25.75 24.25 -36.03
CA ALA A 33 -26.75 24.65 -35.04
C ALA A 33 -27.59 23.46 -34.55
N ALA A 34 -27.99 22.54 -35.44
CA ALA A 34 -28.73 21.33 -35.05
C ALA A 34 -27.85 20.31 -34.28
N LEU A 35 -26.55 20.24 -34.58
CA LEU A 35 -25.57 19.46 -33.81
C LEU A 35 -25.31 20.08 -32.44
N GLN A 36 -25.20 21.41 -32.37
CA GLN A 36 -25.01 22.17 -31.14
C GLN A 36 -26.26 22.10 -30.25
N GLU A 37 -27.47 22.21 -30.81
CA GLU A 37 -28.74 22.05 -30.10
C GLU A 37 -28.91 20.62 -29.56
N ARG A 38 -28.40 19.61 -30.28
CA ARG A 38 -28.32 18.23 -29.77
C ARG A 38 -27.23 18.00 -28.73
N LEU A 39 -26.15 18.77 -28.76
CA LEU A 39 -25.07 18.70 -27.79
C LEU A 39 -25.45 19.44 -26.49
N ASP A 40 -26.12 20.57 -26.61
CA ASP A 40 -26.58 21.43 -25.52
C ASP A 40 -27.84 20.86 -24.82
N SER A 41 -28.63 20.01 -25.49
CA SER A 41 -29.73 19.26 -24.85
C SER A 41 -29.30 18.00 -24.10
N VAL A 42 -28.04 17.57 -24.24
CA VAL A 42 -27.44 16.49 -23.45
C VAL A 42 -26.85 17.10 -22.19
N SER A 43 -27.73 17.36 -21.22
CA SER A 43 -27.31 17.63 -19.85
C SER A 43 -26.31 16.56 -19.39
N HIS A 44 -25.16 17.01 -18.90
CA HIS A 44 -23.96 16.23 -18.58
C HIS A 44 -24.13 15.30 -17.36
N THR A 45 -25.04 14.34 -17.45
CA THR A 45 -25.01 13.12 -16.65
C THR A 45 -25.03 11.92 -17.60
N PRO A 46 -24.06 10.98 -17.53
CA PRO A 46 -24.00 9.81 -18.42
C PRO A 46 -25.32 9.00 -18.45
N SER A 47 -26.11 9.05 -17.36
CA SER A 47 -27.42 8.38 -17.26
C SER A 47 -28.44 8.91 -18.26
N SER A 48 -28.51 10.23 -18.46
CA SER A 48 -29.54 10.88 -19.31
C SER A 48 -29.44 10.43 -20.77
N TYR A 49 -28.22 10.36 -21.32
CA TYR A 49 -28.00 9.85 -22.68
C TYR A 49 -28.38 8.37 -22.81
N ILE A 50 -27.94 7.53 -21.86
CA ILE A 50 -28.23 6.08 -21.88
C ILE A 50 -29.74 5.82 -21.79
N GLU A 51 -30.48 6.64 -21.07
CA GLU A 51 -31.93 6.56 -20.95
C GLU A 51 -32.67 6.87 -22.27
N THR A 52 -32.10 7.70 -23.15
CA THR A 52 -32.69 7.98 -24.48
C THR A 52 -32.44 6.88 -25.51
N LEU A 53 -31.55 5.92 -25.22
CA LEU A 53 -31.17 4.88 -26.19
C LEU A 53 -32.33 3.89 -26.49
N PRO A 54 -32.43 3.38 -27.74
CA PRO A 54 -33.42 2.37 -28.08
C PRO A 54 -33.30 1.10 -27.22
N LYS A 55 -34.42 0.41 -26.97
CA LYS A 55 -34.46 -0.83 -26.18
C LYS A 55 -33.46 -1.89 -26.68
N ALA A 56 -33.27 -1.99 -28.00
CA ALA A 56 -32.29 -2.90 -28.59
C ALA A 56 -30.85 -2.55 -28.19
N VAL A 57 -30.51 -1.27 -28.11
CA VAL A 57 -29.18 -0.79 -27.69
C VAL A 57 -28.99 -0.99 -26.18
N LYS A 58 -29.99 -0.64 -25.36
CA LYS A 58 -29.96 -0.91 -23.91
C LYS A 58 -29.76 -2.40 -23.58
N ARG A 59 -30.40 -3.30 -24.35
CA ARG A 59 -30.18 -4.76 -24.21
C ARG A 59 -28.74 -5.16 -24.49
N ARG A 60 -28.10 -4.57 -25.52
CA ARG A 60 -26.68 -4.83 -25.82
C ARG A 60 -25.78 -4.30 -24.70
N ILE A 61 -26.04 -3.10 -24.18
CA ILE A 61 -25.29 -2.54 -23.04
C ILE A 61 -25.42 -3.45 -21.82
N ASN A 62 -26.61 -3.93 -21.49
CA ASN A 62 -26.80 -4.86 -20.38
C ASN A 62 -26.08 -6.20 -20.61
N ALA A 63 -26.02 -6.70 -21.84
CA ALA A 63 -25.23 -7.87 -22.17
C ALA A 63 -23.71 -7.62 -22.00
N LEU A 64 -23.22 -6.43 -22.38
CA LEU A 64 -21.83 -6.02 -22.12
C LEU A 64 -21.53 -5.94 -20.61
N LYS A 65 -22.46 -5.39 -19.81
CA LYS A 65 -22.34 -5.38 -18.35
C LYS A 65 -22.24 -6.80 -17.77
N GLN A 66 -23.04 -7.75 -18.27
CA GLN A 66 -22.92 -9.15 -17.87
C GLN A 66 -21.57 -9.78 -18.25
N LEU A 67 -21.01 -9.42 -19.41
CA LEU A 67 -19.66 -9.84 -19.79
C LEU A 67 -18.61 -9.25 -18.84
N GLN A 68 -18.75 -7.97 -18.48
CA GLN A 68 -17.85 -7.31 -17.53
C GLN A 68 -17.86 -7.98 -16.14
N VAL A 69 -19.03 -8.40 -15.65
CA VAL A 69 -19.11 -9.19 -14.40
C VAL A 69 -18.34 -10.50 -14.53
N LYS A 70 -18.39 -11.18 -15.67
CA LYS A 70 -17.60 -12.39 -15.90
C LYS A 70 -16.10 -12.09 -15.91
N CYS A 71 -15.68 -10.96 -16.47
CA CYS A 71 -14.28 -10.51 -16.38
C CYS A 71 -13.84 -10.35 -14.93
N ALA A 72 -14.64 -9.66 -14.10
CA ALA A 72 -14.32 -9.48 -12.67
C ALA A 72 -14.17 -10.83 -11.91
N HIS A 73 -14.97 -11.85 -12.26
CA HIS A 73 -14.82 -13.19 -11.67
C HIS A 73 -13.55 -13.92 -12.15
N ILE A 74 -13.03 -13.60 -13.33
CA ILE A 74 -11.74 -14.14 -13.80
C ILE A 74 -10.59 -13.40 -13.11
N GLU A 75 -10.71 -12.08 -12.97
CA GLU A 75 -9.75 -11.24 -12.23
C GLU A 75 -9.63 -11.69 -10.77
N ALA A 76 -10.74 -11.97 -10.10
CA ALA A 76 -10.78 -12.58 -8.76
C ALA A 76 -9.91 -13.85 -8.66
N LYS A 77 -10.08 -14.79 -9.60
CA LYS A 77 -9.27 -16.01 -9.64
C LYS A 77 -7.79 -15.75 -9.88
N PHE A 78 -7.46 -14.79 -10.75
CA PHE A 78 -6.07 -14.37 -10.95
C PHE A 78 -5.45 -13.90 -9.65
N TYR A 79 -6.17 -13.09 -8.87
CA TYR A 79 -5.68 -12.60 -7.59
C TYR A 79 -5.60 -13.68 -6.50
N GLU A 80 -6.49 -14.68 -6.51
CA GLU A 80 -6.34 -15.89 -5.68
C GLU A 80 -5.02 -16.62 -6.00
N GLU A 81 -4.72 -16.83 -7.28
CA GLU A 81 -3.45 -17.47 -7.71
C GLU A 81 -2.23 -16.63 -7.36
N VAL A 82 -2.32 -15.30 -7.47
CA VAL A 82 -1.27 -14.37 -7.03
C VAL A 82 -1.02 -14.50 -5.53
N HIS A 83 -2.06 -14.61 -4.70
CA HIS A 83 -1.90 -14.77 -3.26
C HIS A 83 -1.20 -16.09 -2.90
N ASP A 84 -1.51 -17.18 -3.59
CA ASP A 84 -0.80 -18.44 -3.44
C ASP A 84 0.67 -18.32 -3.88
N LEU A 85 0.95 -17.53 -4.91
CA LEU A 85 2.30 -17.22 -5.36
C LEU A 85 3.06 -16.39 -4.31
N GLU A 86 2.46 -15.33 -3.77
CA GLU A 86 3.03 -14.50 -2.71
C GLU A 86 3.42 -15.35 -1.50
N ARG A 87 2.54 -16.27 -1.10
CA ARG A 87 2.81 -17.21 -0.01
C ARG A 87 3.99 -18.13 -0.29
N LYS A 88 4.09 -18.66 -1.51
CA LYS A 88 5.23 -19.48 -1.94
C LYS A 88 6.55 -18.70 -1.83
N TYR A 89 6.57 -17.45 -2.29
CA TYR A 89 7.79 -16.62 -2.24
C TYR A 89 8.08 -16.08 -0.83
N ALA A 90 7.07 -15.86 0.01
CA ALA A 90 7.25 -15.50 1.41
C ALA A 90 8.10 -16.56 2.15
N ALA A 91 7.88 -17.84 1.86
CA ALA A 91 8.69 -18.92 2.42
C ALA A 91 10.16 -18.88 1.95
N LEU A 92 10.44 -18.35 0.76
CA LEU A 92 11.81 -18.16 0.25
C LEU A 92 12.49 -16.92 0.86
N TYR A 93 11.73 -15.88 1.19
CA TYR A 93 12.25 -14.70 1.89
C TYR A 93 12.48 -14.95 3.38
N GLN A 94 11.73 -15.88 3.98
CA GLN A 94 11.76 -16.11 5.43
C GLN A 94 13.18 -16.35 6.00
N PRO A 95 14.05 -17.20 5.40
CA PRO A 95 15.42 -17.37 5.89
C PRO A 95 16.26 -16.08 5.82
N LEU A 96 16.03 -15.23 4.82
CA LEU A 96 16.72 -13.94 4.69
C LEU A 96 16.27 -12.97 5.79
N PHE A 97 14.97 -12.94 6.10
CA PHE A 97 14.45 -12.10 7.18
C PHE A 97 14.83 -12.62 8.57
N ASP A 98 14.91 -13.93 8.76
CA ASP A 98 15.42 -14.51 10.01
C ASP A 98 16.90 -14.16 10.21
N LYS A 99 17.72 -14.23 9.16
CA LYS A 99 19.12 -13.79 9.21
C LYS A 99 19.26 -12.28 9.45
N ARG A 100 18.40 -11.47 8.82
CA ARG A 100 18.32 -10.02 9.09
C ARG A 100 18.04 -9.76 10.57
N ARG A 101 17.10 -10.49 11.19
CA ARG A 101 16.83 -10.38 12.64
C ARG A 101 18.07 -10.73 13.46
N GLU A 102 18.80 -11.79 13.11
CA GLU A 102 20.01 -12.20 13.82
C GLU A 102 21.08 -11.10 13.82
N PHE A 103 21.26 -10.41 12.69
CA PHE A 103 22.13 -9.23 12.60
C PHE A 103 21.60 -8.03 13.41
N ILE A 104 20.31 -7.70 13.29
CA ILE A 104 19.70 -6.60 14.04
C ILE A 104 19.84 -6.79 15.56
N THR A 105 19.66 -8.02 16.04
CA THR A 105 19.73 -8.34 17.48
C THR A 105 21.15 -8.61 17.97
N GLY A 106 22.12 -8.73 17.07
CA GLY A 106 23.51 -9.07 17.37
C GLY A 106 23.69 -10.49 17.90
N ASP A 107 22.82 -11.41 17.50
CA ASP A 107 22.95 -12.83 17.83
C ASP A 107 23.98 -13.52 16.91
N VAL A 108 24.20 -12.97 15.72
CA VAL A 108 25.22 -13.37 14.76
C VAL A 108 25.90 -12.11 14.22
N GLU A 109 27.23 -12.13 14.11
CA GLU A 109 27.99 -11.07 13.44
C GLU A 109 28.13 -11.41 11.95
N PRO A 110 28.00 -10.43 11.04
CA PRO A 110 28.19 -10.65 9.61
C PRO A 110 29.65 -10.98 9.32
N THR A 111 29.87 -11.84 8.33
CA THR A 111 31.22 -12.09 7.80
C THR A 111 31.65 -10.96 6.86
N ASP A 112 32.96 -10.77 6.66
CA ASP A 112 33.49 -9.73 5.75
C ASP A 112 32.83 -9.79 4.36
N ALA A 113 32.66 -10.99 3.81
CA ALA A 113 32.02 -11.22 2.51
C ALA A 113 30.53 -10.86 2.48
N GLU A 114 29.84 -10.89 3.62
CA GLU A 114 28.42 -10.49 3.73
C GLU A 114 28.25 -8.97 3.92
N SER A 115 29.29 -8.31 4.42
CA SER A 115 29.35 -6.86 4.61
C SER A 115 29.82 -6.12 3.33
N GLU A 116 30.51 -6.82 2.43
CA GLU A 116 30.90 -6.27 1.14
C GLU A 116 29.72 -6.25 0.15
N TRP A 117 29.20 -5.04 -0.12
CA TRP A 117 28.23 -4.83 -1.19
C TRP A 117 28.93 -4.68 -2.54
N HIS A 118 28.86 -5.72 -3.37
CA HIS A 118 29.31 -5.66 -4.76
C HIS A 118 28.10 -5.29 -5.64
N SER A 119 27.95 -4.02 -6.01
CA SER A 119 26.96 -3.69 -7.03
C SER A 119 27.45 -4.19 -8.40
N GLU A 120 26.63 -4.91 -9.18
CA GLU A 120 27.01 -5.37 -10.53
C GLU A 120 27.46 -4.21 -11.46
N ASN A 121 27.11 -2.96 -11.10
CA ASN A 121 27.55 -1.74 -11.76
C ASN A 121 28.95 -1.27 -11.36
N GLU A 122 29.61 -1.80 -10.33
CA GLU A 122 30.95 -1.34 -9.94
C GLU A 122 32.02 -1.71 -10.98
N GLU A 123 31.80 -2.73 -11.81
CA GLU A 123 32.67 -3.02 -12.96
C GLU A 123 32.44 -2.02 -14.12
N GLU A 124 31.24 -1.42 -14.24
CA GLU A 124 30.94 -0.35 -15.22
C GLU A 124 31.31 1.05 -14.70
N ASP A 125 31.08 1.37 -13.43
CA ASP A 125 31.41 2.65 -12.79
C ASP A 125 32.94 2.82 -12.58
N LYS A 126 33.72 1.73 -12.50
CA LYS A 126 35.19 1.81 -12.59
C LYS A 126 35.69 2.26 -13.97
N LEU A 127 34.84 2.24 -15.00
CA LEU A 127 35.15 2.73 -16.35
C LEU A 127 34.67 4.17 -16.59
N ALA A 128 33.77 4.70 -15.75
CA ALA A 128 33.26 6.06 -15.80
C ALA A 128 33.68 6.84 -14.56
N GLY A 129 34.84 7.50 -14.65
CA GLY A 129 35.37 8.33 -13.57
C GLY A 129 34.39 9.39 -13.08
N ASP A 130 34.39 9.54 -11.75
CA ASP A 130 33.88 10.64 -10.93
C ASP A 130 32.40 10.67 -10.47
N VAL A 131 32.29 10.41 -9.16
CA VAL A 131 31.53 11.13 -8.12
C VAL A 131 30.00 11.16 -8.25
N LYS A 132 29.35 10.26 -7.50
CA LYS A 132 28.14 10.59 -6.72
C LYS A 132 28.22 9.89 -5.37
N ASP A 133 28.12 10.70 -4.31
CA ASP A 133 28.10 10.32 -2.91
C ASP A 133 27.16 9.13 -2.65
N LYS A 134 27.73 7.91 -2.65
CA LYS A 134 27.21 6.82 -1.82
C LYS A 134 27.73 7.13 -0.42
N VAL A 135 26.87 7.02 0.59
CA VAL A 135 27.31 6.99 1.99
C VAL A 135 28.14 5.72 2.16
N VAL A 136 29.42 5.85 1.83
CA VAL A 136 30.46 4.90 2.23
C VAL A 136 30.51 5.06 3.74
N ILE A 137 30.17 4.02 4.48
CA ILE A 137 30.59 3.88 5.87
C ILE A 137 32.11 3.78 5.80
N ALA A 138 32.76 4.93 5.75
CA ALA A 138 34.19 5.05 5.63
C ALA A 138 34.77 4.71 7.00
N GLU A 139 35.30 3.50 7.14
CA GLU A 139 36.30 3.19 8.15
C GLU A 139 37.49 4.14 7.96
N LYS A 140 37.42 5.28 8.64
CA LYS A 140 38.58 6.13 8.83
C LYS A 140 39.33 5.57 10.02
N GLU A 141 40.32 4.72 9.75
CA GLU A 141 41.35 4.36 10.73
C GLU A 141 41.94 5.65 11.32
N ALA A 142 41.47 6.03 12.51
CA ALA A 142 42.01 7.09 13.31
C ALA A 142 41.86 6.74 14.79
N ALA A 143 42.91 6.09 15.31
CA ALA A 143 43.34 6.11 16.71
C ALA A 143 42.29 5.77 17.79
N ALA A 144 42.25 4.48 18.18
CA ALA A 144 42.06 3.98 19.54
C ALA A 144 41.40 4.93 20.56
N ALA A 145 40.12 5.23 20.36
CA ALA A 145 39.16 5.24 21.45
C ALA A 145 38.54 3.83 21.48
N GLU A 146 38.24 3.28 22.66
CA GLU A 146 37.32 2.13 22.73
C GLU A 146 35.98 2.60 22.15
N GLU A 147 35.80 2.40 20.84
CA GLU A 147 34.50 2.53 20.21
C GLU A 147 33.56 1.60 20.98
N PRO A 148 32.42 2.10 21.48
CA PRO A 148 31.42 1.21 22.03
C PRO A 148 31.11 0.18 20.94
N ASN A 149 31.22 -1.10 21.26
CA ASN A 149 30.76 -2.19 20.40
C ASN A 149 29.31 -2.52 20.79
N PRO A 150 28.30 -1.78 20.28
CA PRO A 150 26.91 -2.06 20.60
C PRO A 150 26.52 -3.44 20.08
N LYS A 151 25.74 -4.18 20.86
CA LYS A 151 25.18 -5.45 20.39
C LYS A 151 24.16 -5.19 19.29
N GLY A 152 24.39 -5.75 18.10
CA GLY A 152 23.47 -5.65 16.96
C GLY A 152 23.31 -4.22 16.43
N ILE A 153 22.11 -3.90 15.94
CA ILE A 153 21.75 -2.58 15.42
C ILE A 153 20.69 -1.99 16.37
N PRO A 154 21.08 -1.15 17.35
CA PRO A 154 20.15 -0.58 18.32
C PRO A 154 19.03 0.19 17.65
N GLU A 155 17.83 0.07 18.21
CA GLU A 155 16.66 0.86 17.82
C GLU A 155 16.25 0.71 16.34
N PHE A 156 16.69 -0.34 15.62
CA PHE A 156 16.47 -0.51 14.19
C PHE A 156 15.03 -0.24 13.74
N TRP A 157 14.05 -0.96 14.30
CA TRP A 157 12.65 -0.76 13.94
C TRP A 157 12.11 0.56 14.44
N PHE A 158 12.49 1.01 15.64
CA PHE A 158 12.08 2.31 16.16
C PHE A 158 12.53 3.47 15.26
N THR A 159 13.75 3.40 14.72
CA THR A 159 14.26 4.36 13.73
C THR A 159 13.39 4.37 12.47
N ILE A 160 12.95 3.21 11.98
CA ILE A 160 11.99 3.12 10.86
C ILE A 160 10.67 3.83 11.21
N PHE A 161 10.13 3.61 12.42
CA PHE A 161 8.93 4.31 12.88
C PHE A 161 9.08 5.82 12.90
N ARG A 162 10.28 6.34 13.19
CA ARG A 162 10.57 7.78 13.18
C ARG A 162 10.78 8.35 11.78
N ASN A 163 11.41 7.56 10.92
CA ASN A 163 11.80 7.95 9.58
C ASN A 163 10.60 8.03 8.62
N VAL A 164 9.58 7.21 8.85
CA VAL A 164 8.41 7.11 7.98
C VAL A 164 7.31 8.00 8.52
N ASP A 165 6.94 9.04 7.77
CA ASP A 165 5.95 10.05 8.18
C ASP A 165 4.64 9.42 8.69
N MET A 166 4.03 8.53 7.90
CA MET A 166 2.78 7.83 8.27
C MET A 166 2.88 7.07 9.60
N LEU A 167 4.05 6.47 9.91
CA LEU A 167 4.23 5.74 11.17
C LEU A 167 4.56 6.69 12.32
N SER A 168 5.32 7.75 12.04
CA SER A 168 5.74 8.74 13.03
C SER A 168 4.56 9.47 13.65
N GLU A 169 3.51 9.75 12.85
CA GLU A 169 2.27 10.39 13.31
C GLU A 169 1.50 9.52 14.32
N LEU A 170 1.66 8.20 14.27
CA LEU A 170 1.02 7.26 15.20
C LEU A 170 1.74 7.18 16.54
N VAL A 171 3.03 7.48 16.58
CA VAL A 171 3.90 7.26 17.74
C VAL A 171 3.90 8.48 18.65
N GLN A 172 3.59 8.27 19.92
CA GLN A 172 3.69 9.30 20.96
C GLN A 172 5.01 9.17 21.73
N GLU A 173 5.44 10.24 22.42
CA GLU A 173 6.71 10.28 23.18
C GLU A 173 6.84 9.12 24.19
N TYR A 174 5.73 8.66 24.78
CA TYR A 174 5.72 7.54 25.73
C TYR A 174 5.68 6.16 25.08
N ASP A 175 5.42 6.06 23.78
CA ASP A 175 5.49 4.82 23.02
C ASP A 175 6.93 4.51 22.63
N GLU A 176 7.76 5.53 22.38
CA GLU A 176 9.17 5.39 21.99
C GLU A 176 9.97 4.39 22.83
N PRO A 177 10.02 4.49 24.18
CA PRO A 177 10.83 3.56 24.97
C PRO A 177 10.28 2.13 24.93
N ILE A 178 9.03 1.92 24.52
CA ILE A 178 8.44 0.60 24.33
C ILE A 178 8.86 0.04 22.96
N LEU A 179 8.80 0.88 21.91
CA LEU A 179 9.21 0.50 20.55
C LEU A 179 10.71 0.21 20.44
N LYS A 180 11.55 0.76 21.32
CA LYS A 180 12.97 0.38 21.41
C LYS A 180 13.22 -1.09 21.76
N HIS A 181 12.22 -1.77 22.35
CA HIS A 181 12.27 -3.21 22.64
C HIS A 181 11.80 -4.09 21.45
N LEU A 182 11.39 -3.48 20.33
CA LEU A 182 10.93 -4.19 19.14
C LEU A 182 12.14 -4.78 18.37
N GLN A 183 12.19 -6.10 18.28
CA GLN A 183 13.29 -6.84 17.64
C GLN A 183 12.99 -7.21 16.18
N ASP A 184 11.73 -7.50 15.85
CA ASP A 184 11.35 -7.95 14.51
C ASP A 184 9.89 -7.63 14.18
N ILE A 185 9.62 -7.42 12.90
CA ILE A 185 8.26 -7.35 12.34
C ILE A 185 8.16 -8.38 11.22
N LYS A 186 7.24 -9.35 11.38
CA LYS A 186 7.01 -10.41 10.40
C LYS A 186 5.63 -10.30 9.77
N VAL A 187 5.54 -10.75 8.52
CA VAL A 187 4.26 -10.94 7.81
C VAL A 187 4.03 -12.44 7.65
N LYS A 188 2.90 -12.94 8.13
CA LYS A 188 2.47 -14.33 7.93
C LYS A 188 1.19 -14.39 7.15
N PHE A 189 1.19 -15.09 6.02
CA PHE A 189 0.00 -15.32 5.22
C PHE A 189 -0.82 -16.50 5.79
N SER A 190 -2.13 -16.48 5.56
CA SER A 190 -3.02 -17.62 5.83
C SER A 190 -2.53 -18.94 5.20
N GLU A 191 -2.93 -20.09 5.75
CA GLU A 191 -2.54 -21.39 5.20
C GLU A 191 -3.39 -21.82 3.99
N PRO A 192 -2.94 -22.79 3.16
CA PRO A 192 -3.71 -23.22 1.98
C PRO A 192 -5.11 -23.71 2.35
N GLY A 193 -6.13 -23.17 1.68
CA GLY A 193 -7.54 -23.48 1.95
C GLY A 193 -8.18 -22.69 3.10
N GLN A 194 -7.46 -21.80 3.78
CA GLN A 194 -8.05 -20.84 4.70
C GLN A 194 -8.46 -19.56 3.96
N PRO A 195 -9.41 -18.76 4.51
CA PRO A 195 -9.74 -17.44 3.96
C PRO A 195 -8.49 -16.56 3.86
N MET A 196 -8.39 -15.80 2.78
CA MET A 196 -7.26 -14.92 2.51
C MET A 196 -7.06 -13.95 3.67
N SER A 197 -5.90 -14.01 4.31
CA SER A 197 -5.51 -13.09 5.37
C SER A 197 -4.00 -13.00 5.49
N PHE A 198 -3.54 -11.95 6.16
CA PHE A 198 -2.18 -11.86 6.64
C PHE A 198 -2.14 -11.32 8.07
N VAL A 199 -1.11 -11.72 8.81
CA VAL A 199 -0.86 -11.32 10.19
C VAL A 199 0.47 -10.60 10.25
N LEU A 200 0.46 -9.38 10.79
CA LEU A 200 1.65 -8.68 11.23
C LEU A 200 1.99 -9.14 12.65
N GLU A 201 3.20 -9.64 12.85
CA GLU A 201 3.72 -10.02 14.16
C GLU A 201 4.85 -9.08 14.57
N PHE A 202 4.66 -8.39 15.68
CA PHE A 202 5.64 -7.49 16.29
C PHE A 202 6.30 -8.21 17.45
N HIS A 203 7.57 -8.59 17.30
CA HIS A 203 8.31 -9.40 18.27
C HIS A 203 9.09 -8.48 19.20
N PHE A 204 8.76 -8.52 20.49
CA PHE A 204 9.41 -7.72 21.52
C PHE A 204 10.30 -8.58 22.41
N GLU A 205 11.42 -8.01 22.81
CA GLU A 205 12.21 -8.59 23.89
C GLU A 205 11.51 -8.44 25.24
N PRO A 206 11.90 -9.22 26.26
CA PRO A 206 11.39 -9.03 27.62
C PRO A 206 11.58 -7.58 28.09
N ASN A 207 10.48 -6.89 28.35
CA ASN A 207 10.47 -5.45 28.66
C ASN A 207 9.64 -5.13 29.89
N ASP A 208 9.70 -3.89 30.38
CA ASP A 208 9.01 -3.46 31.61
C ASP A 208 7.55 -3.01 31.41
N TYR A 209 7.01 -3.12 30.20
CA TYR A 209 5.70 -2.55 29.84
C TYR A 209 4.58 -3.58 29.77
N PHE A 210 4.81 -4.71 29.13
CA PHE A 210 3.84 -5.81 29.01
C PHE A 210 4.54 -7.18 29.06
N SER A 211 3.77 -8.27 29.17
CA SER A 211 4.33 -9.63 29.19
C SER A 211 4.34 -10.34 27.84
N ASN A 212 3.61 -9.82 26.84
CA ASN A 212 3.57 -10.39 25.51
C ASN A 212 4.96 -10.36 24.87
N SER A 213 5.41 -11.49 24.31
CA SER A 213 6.59 -11.53 23.45
C SER A 213 6.27 -11.15 22.01
N VAL A 214 5.01 -11.34 21.59
CA VAL A 214 4.54 -11.02 20.24
C VAL A 214 3.20 -10.30 20.34
N LEU A 215 3.09 -9.13 19.71
CA LEU A 215 1.82 -8.47 19.45
C LEU A 215 1.40 -8.74 18.00
N THR A 216 0.14 -9.06 17.76
CA THR A 216 -0.34 -9.48 16.45
C THR A 216 -1.47 -8.59 15.95
N LYS A 217 -1.42 -8.24 14.67
CA LYS A 217 -2.50 -7.58 13.94
C LYS A 217 -2.87 -8.41 12.71
N THR A 218 -4.10 -8.86 12.63
CA THR A 218 -4.61 -9.72 11.56
C THR A 218 -5.49 -8.92 10.63
N TYR A 219 -5.27 -9.03 9.33
CA TYR A 219 -6.08 -8.42 8.28
C TYR A 219 -6.72 -9.52 7.44
N LYS A 220 -8.06 -9.53 7.39
CA LYS A 220 -8.84 -10.45 6.55
C LYS A 220 -9.08 -9.77 5.21
N MET A 221 -8.87 -10.53 4.15
CA MET A 221 -8.99 -10.04 2.80
C MET A 221 -10.05 -10.82 2.03
N LYS A 222 -10.61 -10.16 1.01
CA LYS A 222 -11.54 -10.77 0.09
C LYS A 222 -11.11 -10.48 -1.34
N SER A 223 -11.18 -11.50 -2.19
CA SER A 223 -10.90 -11.40 -3.62
C SER A 223 -12.10 -11.91 -4.43
N GLU A 224 -13.31 -11.49 -4.04
CA GLU A 224 -14.54 -11.82 -4.76
C GLU A 224 -15.30 -10.52 -5.08
N PRO A 225 -15.81 -10.34 -6.31
CA PRO A 225 -16.62 -9.18 -6.66
C PRO A 225 -17.85 -9.09 -5.76
N ASP A 226 -18.23 -7.87 -5.38
CA ASP A 226 -19.45 -7.68 -4.61
C ASP A 226 -20.70 -8.06 -5.42
N LYS A 227 -21.72 -8.62 -4.75
CA LYS A 227 -22.94 -9.07 -5.43
C LYS A 227 -23.87 -7.92 -5.79
N ALA A 228 -23.90 -6.87 -4.98
CA ALA A 228 -24.68 -5.66 -5.20
C ALA A 228 -23.94 -4.69 -6.13
N ASP A 229 -22.61 -4.62 -6.03
CA ASP A 229 -21.77 -3.80 -6.91
C ASP A 229 -20.54 -4.57 -7.47
N PRO A 230 -20.74 -5.46 -8.45
CA PRO A 230 -19.63 -6.24 -9.01
C PRO A 230 -18.63 -5.42 -9.85
N PHE A 231 -18.94 -4.14 -10.13
CA PHE A 231 -18.08 -3.27 -10.95
C PHE A 231 -17.09 -2.46 -10.12
N SER A 232 -17.21 -2.44 -8.79
CA SER A 232 -16.24 -1.83 -7.88
C SER A 232 -15.06 -2.74 -7.56
N PHE A 233 -15.02 -3.97 -8.08
CA PHE A 233 -13.92 -4.89 -7.85
C PHE A 233 -12.62 -4.39 -8.50
N GLU A 234 -11.63 -4.04 -7.67
CA GLU A 234 -10.30 -3.58 -8.12
C GLU A 234 -9.17 -4.53 -7.71
N GLY A 235 -9.50 -5.68 -7.11
CA GLY A 235 -8.56 -6.67 -6.61
C GLY A 235 -8.86 -7.08 -5.17
N PRO A 236 -7.91 -7.77 -4.50
CA PRO A 236 -8.02 -8.10 -3.10
C PRO A 236 -8.07 -6.86 -2.24
N GLU A 237 -9.08 -6.77 -1.40
CA GLU A 237 -9.23 -5.68 -0.43
C GLU A 237 -9.23 -6.24 1.00
N ILE A 238 -8.76 -5.43 1.94
CA ILE A 238 -8.92 -5.70 3.37
C ILE A 238 -10.37 -5.40 3.73
N VAL A 239 -11.07 -6.39 4.29
CA VAL A 239 -12.49 -6.27 4.67
C VAL A 239 -12.71 -6.16 6.17
N ASP A 240 -11.74 -6.59 6.97
CA ASP A 240 -11.83 -6.64 8.42
C ASP A 240 -10.43 -6.77 9.03
N CYS A 241 -10.28 -6.34 10.28
CA CYS A 241 -9.04 -6.51 11.03
C CYS A 241 -9.29 -6.86 12.50
N ASP A 242 -8.42 -7.70 13.06
CA ASP A 242 -8.42 -8.08 14.47
C ASP A 242 -7.05 -7.79 15.06
N GLY A 243 -7.01 -7.14 16.22
CA GLY A 243 -5.78 -6.95 16.99
C GLY A 243 -5.60 -8.02 18.06
N CYS A 244 -4.74 -7.74 19.04
CA CYS A 244 -4.50 -8.61 20.18
C CYS A 244 -4.59 -7.83 21.49
N ALA A 245 -5.02 -8.50 22.56
CA ALA A 245 -4.95 -7.93 23.89
C ALA A 245 -3.49 -7.76 24.34
N ILE A 246 -3.14 -6.57 24.81
CA ILE A 246 -1.82 -6.29 25.39
C ILE A 246 -1.91 -6.48 26.90
N ASP A 247 -1.08 -7.38 27.43
CA ASP A 247 -1.00 -7.71 28.85
C ASP A 247 -0.10 -6.71 29.58
N TRP A 248 -0.60 -5.47 29.69
CA TRP A 248 0.10 -4.36 30.33
C TRP A 248 0.45 -4.68 31.79
N LYS A 249 1.72 -4.47 32.14
CA LYS A 249 2.20 -4.46 33.52
C LYS A 249 1.58 -3.29 34.28
N LYS A 250 1.53 -3.41 35.60
CA LYS A 250 0.85 -2.45 36.48
C LYS A 250 1.36 -1.02 36.27
N GLY A 251 0.48 -0.13 35.83
CA GLY A 251 0.78 1.30 35.65
C GLY A 251 1.60 1.63 34.40
N LYS A 252 1.74 0.68 33.47
CA LYS A 252 2.52 0.83 32.23
C LYS A 252 1.66 0.93 30.97
N ASN A 253 0.33 0.83 31.11
CA ASN A 253 -0.59 1.00 30.01
C ASN A 253 -0.60 2.45 29.51
N VAL A 254 -0.02 2.67 28.34
CA VAL A 254 0.08 3.98 27.67
C VAL A 254 -1.17 4.34 26.86
N THR A 255 -2.05 3.37 26.57
CA THR A 255 -3.31 3.61 25.84
C THR A 255 -4.40 4.24 26.70
N VAL A 256 -4.16 4.40 28.01
CA VAL A 256 -5.11 5.02 28.94
C VAL A 256 -4.45 6.02 29.89
N LYS A 257 -5.07 7.20 30.02
CA LYS A 257 -4.73 8.21 31.02
C LYS A 257 -5.55 8.00 32.28
N THR A 258 -4.87 7.92 33.42
CA THR A 258 -5.50 7.69 34.73
C THR A 258 -5.80 9.02 35.44
N ILE A 259 -7.08 9.41 35.51
CA ILE A 259 -7.54 10.64 36.14
C ILE A 259 -8.07 10.34 37.56
N LYS A 260 -7.48 10.96 38.58
CA LYS A 260 -7.92 10.84 39.98
C LYS A 260 -8.94 11.95 40.31
N LYS A 261 -10.20 11.59 40.48
CA LYS A 261 -11.27 12.51 40.89
C LYS A 261 -11.57 12.34 42.38
N LYS A 262 -11.41 13.41 43.16
CA LYS A 262 -11.79 13.43 44.58
C LYS A 262 -13.32 13.60 44.68
N GLN A 263 -14.00 12.60 45.20
CA GLN A 263 -15.44 12.65 45.47
C GLN A 263 -15.67 12.80 46.98
N LYS A 264 -16.36 13.88 47.36
CA LYS A 264 -16.77 14.12 48.75
C LYS A 264 -18.19 13.60 48.95
N HIS A 265 -18.38 12.71 49.92
CA HIS A 265 -19.71 12.18 50.23
C HIS A 265 -20.59 13.30 50.84
N LYS A 266 -21.73 13.60 50.23
CA LYS A 266 -22.74 14.50 50.81
C LYS A 266 -23.30 13.83 52.08
N GLY A 267 -23.03 14.40 53.25
CA GLY A 267 -23.49 13.89 54.56
C GLY A 267 -22.39 13.47 55.53
N ARG A 268 -21.36 12.72 55.09
CA ARG A 268 -20.33 12.16 56.00
C ARG A 268 -18.99 12.91 55.97
N GLY A 269 -18.83 13.89 55.09
CA GLY A 269 -17.60 14.70 54.97
C GLY A 269 -16.37 13.96 54.44
N THR A 270 -16.39 12.62 54.40
CA THR A 270 -15.30 11.76 53.92
C THR A 270 -15.04 11.96 52.44
N VAL A 271 -13.77 12.18 52.08
CA VAL A 271 -13.29 12.30 50.70
C VAL A 271 -12.75 10.94 50.27
N ARG A 272 -13.29 10.36 49.20
CA ARG A 272 -12.73 9.18 48.52
C ARG A 272 -12.14 9.62 47.19
N THR A 273 -10.97 9.09 46.84
CA THR A 273 -10.36 9.32 45.53
C THR A 273 -10.81 8.18 44.61
N ILE A 274 -11.57 8.51 43.57
CA ILE A 274 -11.99 7.58 42.54
C ILE A 274 -11.07 7.76 41.34
N THR A 275 -10.55 6.65 40.85
CA THR A 275 -9.66 6.62 39.69
C THR A 275 -10.49 6.27 38.46
N LYS A 276 -10.53 7.17 37.48
CA LYS A 276 -11.18 6.94 36.17
C LYS A 276 -10.09 6.84 35.11
N GLN A 277 -10.14 5.78 34.28
CA GLN A 277 -9.30 5.66 33.10
C GLN A 277 -10.04 6.28 31.90
N VAL A 278 -9.31 7.01 31.07
CA VAL A 278 -9.80 7.62 29.83
C VAL A 278 -8.84 7.19 28.71
N PRO A 279 -9.33 6.84 27.51
CA PRO A 279 -8.46 6.54 26.37
C PRO A 279 -7.45 7.66 26.11
N SER A 280 -6.27 7.27 25.64
CA SER A 280 -5.20 8.16 25.22
C SER A 280 -4.66 7.68 23.88
N ASP A 281 -4.28 8.62 23.02
CA ASP A 281 -3.64 8.31 21.75
C ASP A 281 -2.32 7.58 22.00
N SER A 282 -2.01 6.58 21.20
CA SER A 282 -0.83 5.74 21.36
C SER A 282 -0.77 4.84 20.14
N PHE A 283 0.44 4.58 19.64
CA PHE A 283 0.65 3.57 18.59
C PHE A 283 0.03 2.23 18.98
N PHE A 284 0.06 1.87 20.27
CA PHE A 284 -0.46 0.57 20.74
C PHE A 284 -1.98 0.43 20.64
N ASN A 285 -2.72 1.50 20.32
CA ASN A 285 -4.13 1.41 19.92
C ASN A 285 -4.29 0.66 18.57
N PHE A 286 -3.23 0.58 17.76
CA PHE A 286 -3.20 -0.23 16.53
C PHE A 286 -3.54 -1.70 16.77
N PHE A 287 -3.26 -2.23 17.96
CA PHE A 287 -3.60 -3.61 18.35
C PHE A 287 -5.01 -3.75 18.96
N SER A 288 -5.78 -2.67 19.03
CA SER A 288 -7.17 -2.65 19.47
C SER A 288 -8.02 -1.93 18.43
N PRO A 289 -8.13 -2.49 17.20
CA PRO A 289 -8.79 -1.82 16.09
C PRO A 289 -10.27 -1.57 16.41
N LEU A 290 -10.81 -0.53 15.77
CA LEU A 290 -12.25 -0.29 15.78
C LEU A 290 -12.94 -1.49 15.13
N LYS A 291 -13.89 -2.08 15.85
CA LYS A 291 -14.76 -3.10 15.27
C LYS A 291 -15.94 -2.38 14.66
N ALA A 292 -16.26 -2.69 13.41
CA ALA A 292 -17.58 -2.40 12.86
C ALA A 292 -18.60 -3.06 13.80
N SER A 293 -19.35 -2.26 14.56
CA SER A 293 -20.33 -2.76 15.52
C SER A 293 -21.27 -3.72 14.81
N GLY A 294 -21.39 -4.95 15.30
CA GLY A 294 -22.20 -6.02 14.69
C GLY A 294 -23.71 -5.77 14.65
N ASP A 295 -24.16 -4.56 15.00
CA ASP A 295 -25.56 -4.18 15.21
C ASP A 295 -26.15 -3.38 14.03
N GLY A 296 -25.51 -3.41 12.86
CA GLY A 296 -26.06 -2.80 11.64
C GLY A 296 -26.12 -1.27 11.65
N GLU A 297 -25.51 -0.62 12.63
CA GLU A 297 -25.20 0.81 12.57
C GLU A 297 -23.94 1.00 11.72
N SER A 298 -24.04 1.82 10.67
CA SER A 298 -22.88 2.27 9.91
C SER A 298 -21.92 2.99 10.85
N LEU A 299 -20.62 2.79 10.65
CA LEU A 299 -19.60 3.58 11.32
C LEU A 299 -19.84 5.06 11.01
N ASP A 300 -19.55 5.95 11.96
CA ASP A 300 -19.48 7.38 11.64
C ASP A 300 -18.27 7.67 10.75
N GLU A 301 -18.28 8.81 10.07
CA GLU A 301 -17.25 9.20 9.09
C GLU A 301 -15.82 9.20 9.70
N ASP A 302 -15.67 9.60 10.95
CA ASP A 302 -14.37 9.61 11.65
C ASP A 302 -13.88 8.18 11.92
N SER A 303 -14.79 7.28 12.30
CA SER A 303 -14.50 5.86 12.51
C SER A 303 -14.16 5.14 11.20
N GLU A 304 -14.85 5.47 10.10
CA GLU A 304 -14.52 4.95 8.75
C GLU A 304 -13.13 5.41 8.30
N PHE A 305 -12.81 6.70 8.47
CA PHE A 305 -11.49 7.23 8.15
C PHE A 305 -10.38 6.56 8.98
N THR A 306 -10.62 6.36 10.28
CA THR A 306 -9.67 5.68 11.17
C THR A 306 -9.42 4.24 10.72
N LEU A 307 -10.47 3.51 10.32
CA LEU A 307 -10.34 2.14 9.84
C LEU A 307 -9.63 2.06 8.48
N ALA A 308 -9.92 2.99 7.57
CA ALA A 308 -9.23 3.09 6.29
C ALA A 308 -7.72 3.35 6.47
N SER A 309 -7.35 4.27 7.37
CA SER A 309 -5.96 4.52 7.73
C SER A 309 -5.30 3.26 8.33
N ASP A 310 -6.00 2.54 9.20
CA ASP A 310 -5.51 1.28 9.78
C ASP A 310 -5.21 0.21 8.70
N PHE A 311 -6.08 0.11 7.69
CA PHE A 311 -5.88 -0.80 6.56
C PHE A 311 -4.70 -0.39 5.69
N GLU A 312 -4.54 0.92 5.42
CA GLU A 312 -3.41 1.47 4.69
C GLU A 312 -2.09 1.17 5.38
N ILE A 313 -2.00 1.40 6.69
CA ILE A 313 -0.81 1.08 7.51
C ILE A 313 -0.52 -0.43 7.46
N GLY A 314 -1.56 -1.26 7.57
CA GLY A 314 -1.43 -2.72 7.45
C GLY A 314 -0.83 -3.14 6.11
N HIS A 315 -1.32 -2.52 5.03
CA HIS A 315 -0.80 -2.74 3.68
C HIS A 315 0.64 -2.27 3.54
N PHE A 316 0.96 -1.11 4.10
CA PHE A 316 2.27 -0.50 4.02
C PHE A 316 3.34 -1.34 4.74
N PHE A 317 3.02 -1.88 5.92
CA PHE A 317 3.90 -2.83 6.59
C PHE A 317 4.18 -4.07 5.74
N ARG A 318 3.13 -4.66 5.16
CA ARG A 318 3.22 -5.88 4.35
C ARG A 318 4.04 -5.68 3.08
N GLU A 319 3.72 -4.64 2.31
CA GLU A 319 4.21 -4.48 0.93
C GLU A 319 5.49 -3.64 0.85
N ARG A 320 5.76 -2.76 1.82
CA ARG A 320 6.86 -1.79 1.76
C ARG A 320 7.86 -1.97 2.90
N ILE A 321 7.43 -1.78 4.14
CA ILE A 321 8.35 -1.73 5.30
C ILE A 321 9.06 -3.05 5.52
N VAL A 322 8.32 -4.16 5.68
CA VAL A 322 8.95 -5.45 6.02
C VAL A 322 9.91 -5.93 4.93
N PRO A 323 9.57 -5.88 3.62
CA PRO A 323 10.49 -6.29 2.57
C PRO A 323 11.75 -5.41 2.44
N ARG A 324 11.64 -4.12 2.77
CA ARG A 324 12.70 -3.11 2.54
C ARG A 324 13.18 -2.40 3.80
N ALA A 325 13.07 -3.07 4.96
CA ALA A 325 13.27 -2.44 6.26
C ALA A 325 14.60 -1.67 6.39
N VAL A 326 15.69 -2.24 5.85
CA VAL A 326 17.01 -1.59 5.88
C VAL A 326 17.03 -0.27 5.10
N LEU A 327 16.31 -0.16 3.98
CA LEU A 327 16.25 1.06 3.17
C LEU A 327 15.42 2.15 3.86
N TYR A 328 14.39 1.78 4.63
CA TYR A 328 13.66 2.72 5.48
C TYR A 328 14.46 3.13 6.71
N PHE A 329 15.30 2.24 7.23
CA PHE A 329 16.23 2.55 8.32
C PHE A 329 17.32 3.54 7.88
N THR A 330 17.92 3.32 6.70
CA THR A 330 18.96 4.22 6.14
C THR A 330 18.38 5.50 5.53
N GLY A 331 17.08 5.50 5.21
CA GLY A 331 16.37 6.63 4.63
C GLY A 331 16.31 6.63 3.09
N GLU A 332 17.00 5.69 2.44
CA GLU A 332 17.05 5.57 0.98
C GLU A 332 15.67 5.30 0.35
N ALA A 333 14.77 4.64 1.07
CA ALA A 333 13.41 4.38 0.58
C ALA A 333 12.43 5.55 0.82
N ILE A 334 12.81 6.56 1.60
CA ILE A 334 11.94 7.70 1.93
C ILE A 334 11.91 8.72 0.79
N GLU A 335 13.08 9.00 0.20
CA GLU A 335 13.21 9.96 -0.91
C GLU A 335 12.42 9.55 -2.18
N ASP A 336 12.16 8.25 -2.35
CA ASP A 336 11.40 7.71 -3.48
C ASP A 336 9.88 7.92 -3.35
N ASP A 337 9.34 8.02 -2.12
CA ASP A 337 7.89 8.19 -1.90
C ASP A 337 7.45 9.67 -2.11
N ASP A 338 8.32 10.65 -1.87
CA ASP A 338 8.06 12.09 -2.11
C ASP A 338 8.14 12.51 -3.60
N ASN A 339 8.81 11.72 -4.44
CA ASN A 339 9.06 12.07 -5.85
C ASN A 339 7.91 11.65 -6.81
N VAL A 340 6.79 11.16 -6.29
CA VAL A 340 5.59 10.88 -7.10
C VAL A 340 4.84 12.18 -7.49
N GLY A 341 5.30 13.35 -7.03
CA GLY A 341 4.65 14.64 -7.24
C GLY A 341 5.56 15.81 -7.63
N GLY A 342 6.55 15.64 -8.52
CA GLY A 342 7.44 16.77 -8.89
C GLY A 342 8.17 16.60 -10.21
N LEU A 343 8.14 17.63 -11.05
CA LEU A 343 8.76 17.66 -12.37
C LEU A 343 10.29 17.47 -12.31
N GLY A 344 10.79 16.46 -13.03
CA GLY A 344 12.02 16.53 -13.81
C GLY A 344 13.35 16.22 -13.11
N THR A 345 13.68 14.93 -12.96
CA THR A 345 15.06 14.42 -13.08
C THR A 345 15.07 13.10 -13.86
N PRO A 346 16.12 12.79 -14.66
CA PRO A 346 16.12 11.61 -15.52
C PRO A 346 16.30 10.34 -14.68
N ALA A 347 15.37 9.41 -14.86
CA ALA A 347 15.30 8.12 -14.20
C ALA A 347 16.65 7.37 -14.24
N ARG A 348 17.20 7.06 -13.07
CA ARG A 348 17.93 5.79 -12.93
C ARG A 348 16.86 4.70 -12.97
N ASN A 349 16.96 3.87 -13.99
CA ASN A 349 15.97 2.87 -14.36
C ASN A 349 16.01 1.70 -13.36
N LEU A 350 15.53 1.93 -12.14
CA LEU A 350 15.11 0.88 -11.23
C LEU A 350 13.58 0.80 -11.39
N GLY A 351 13.11 -0.32 -11.91
CA GLY A 351 11.69 -0.57 -12.12
C GLY A 351 10.89 -0.39 -10.83
N PRO A 352 9.57 -0.17 -10.93
CA PRO A 352 8.73 0.11 -9.78
C PRO A 352 8.80 -1.02 -8.75
N ALA A 353 8.86 -0.64 -7.48
CA ALA A 353 8.79 -1.54 -6.34
C ALA A 353 7.52 -2.41 -6.38
N PRO A 354 7.60 -3.70 -6.03
CA PRO A 354 6.45 -4.57 -6.07
C PRO A 354 5.58 -4.32 -4.84
N GLY A 355 4.57 -3.45 -5.00
CA GLY A 355 3.45 -3.34 -4.07
C GLY A 355 2.22 -2.84 -4.83
N HIS A 356 1.24 -3.71 -5.04
CA HIS A 356 -0.03 -3.57 -5.79
C HIS A 356 0.04 -3.18 -7.27
N GLY A 357 1.00 -2.33 -7.67
CA GLY A 357 1.16 -1.89 -9.05
C GLY A 357 1.59 -3.02 -9.98
N TRP A 358 2.46 -3.94 -9.51
CA TRP A 358 2.97 -5.01 -10.36
C TRP A 358 1.92 -6.09 -10.64
N GLN A 359 1.07 -6.46 -9.68
CA GLN A 359 -0.02 -7.43 -9.93
C GLN A 359 -0.97 -6.88 -11.00
N LYS A 360 -1.35 -5.60 -10.89
CA LYS A 360 -2.17 -4.90 -11.88
C LYS A 360 -1.45 -4.78 -13.22
N GLN A 361 -0.17 -4.42 -13.24
CA GLN A 361 0.64 -4.36 -14.46
C GLN A 361 0.81 -5.73 -15.11
N VAL A 362 0.96 -6.80 -14.33
CA VAL A 362 1.04 -8.20 -14.82
C VAL A 362 -0.31 -8.61 -15.39
N TRP A 363 -1.42 -8.28 -14.73
CA TRP A 363 -2.77 -8.50 -15.26
C TRP A 363 -3.00 -7.71 -16.56
N GLU A 364 -2.67 -6.41 -16.60
CA GLU A 364 -2.79 -5.56 -17.79
C GLU A 364 -1.90 -6.05 -18.94
N ALA A 365 -0.68 -6.48 -18.64
CA ALA A 365 0.24 -7.08 -19.61
C ALA A 365 -0.27 -8.43 -20.13
N ALA A 366 -0.80 -9.30 -19.26
CA ALA A 366 -1.31 -10.61 -19.62
C ALA A 366 -2.66 -10.54 -20.37
N SER A 367 -3.51 -9.57 -20.03
CA SER A 367 -4.81 -9.34 -20.68
C SER A 367 -4.69 -8.60 -22.02
N GLY A 368 -3.49 -8.14 -22.40
CA GLY A 368 -3.24 -7.42 -23.64
C GLY A 368 -3.78 -5.99 -23.65
N GLN A 369 -4.20 -5.45 -22.50
CA GLN A 369 -4.65 -4.07 -22.35
C GLN A 369 -3.45 -3.12 -22.22
N ARG A 370 -2.65 -2.96 -23.28
CA ARG A 370 -1.74 -1.80 -23.37
C ARG A 370 -2.58 -0.55 -23.64
N THR A 371 -2.81 0.27 -22.62
CA THR A 371 -3.11 1.68 -22.86
C THR A 371 -1.91 2.28 -23.58
N ARG A 372 -2.11 2.66 -24.85
CA ARG A 372 -1.16 3.49 -25.56
C ARG A 372 -1.16 4.84 -24.84
N GLY A 373 -0.16 5.08 -23.99
CA GLY A 373 0.17 6.45 -23.60
C GLY A 373 0.40 7.31 -24.85
N PRO A 374 0.17 8.63 -24.76
CA PRO A 374 0.36 9.51 -25.90
C PRO A 374 1.82 9.44 -26.34
N VAL A 375 2.02 9.10 -27.61
CA VAL A 375 3.33 9.13 -28.28
C VAL A 375 3.73 10.61 -28.41
N PRO A 376 5.00 10.97 -28.15
CA PRO A 376 5.48 12.36 -28.07
C PRO A 376 5.23 13.21 -29.32
#